data_AF-B7P551-F1
#
_entry.id   AF-B7P551-F1
#
_cell.length_a   1.000
_cell.length_b   1.000
_cell.length_c   1.000
_cell.angle_alpha   90.00
_cell.angle_beta   90.00
_cell.angle_gamma   90.00
#
_symmetry.space_group_name_H-M   'P 1'
#
loop_
_entity.id
_entity.type
_entity.pdbx_description
1 polymer ?
#
loop_
_entity_poly.entity_id
_entity_poly.type
_entity_poly.pdbx_seq_one_letter_code
_entity_poly.pdbx_strand_id
1 'polypeptide(L)'
;MTREETGDEFNNKVGSYGYVDAFGVTRLVKYVADATGFHPTVETNEPGTKTSTPADAPFFSTAVEGPHPVVVKAAPAAVHAVQAAPVAVSAGRAVPAVYPAAAFP
;
A
#
# COMPACT_ATOMS: atom_id res chain seq x y z
N MET A 1 5.92 16.40 13.21
CA MET A 1 5.55 14.97 13.21
C MET A 1 5.61 14.49 14.65
N THR A 2 4.55 13.84 15.14
CA THR A 2 4.49 13.17 16.44
C THR A 2 4.21 11.69 16.23
N ARG A 3 4.77 10.84 17.11
CA ARG A 3 4.51 9.39 17.12
C ARG A 3 4.68 8.87 18.55
N GLU A 4 3.77 8.01 18.95
CA GLU A 4 3.85 7.20 20.16
C GLU A 4 3.37 5.78 19.85
N GLU A 5 3.99 4.78 20.47
CA GLU A 5 3.63 3.38 20.28
C GLU A 5 4.06 2.58 21.52
N THR A 6 3.17 1.73 21.99
CA THR A 6 3.41 0.74 23.04
C THR A 6 3.12 -0.64 22.48
N GLY A 7 3.88 -1.65 22.91
CA GLY A 7 3.63 -3.05 22.57
C GLY A 7 3.66 -3.97 23.76
N ASP A 8 3.06 -5.14 23.62
CA ASP A 8 3.03 -6.20 24.62
C ASP A 8 3.91 -7.41 24.22
N GLU A 9 3.96 -8.43 25.07
CA GLU A 9 4.74 -9.66 24.86
C GLU A 9 4.24 -10.50 23.68
N PHE A 10 3.02 -10.25 23.18
CA PHE A 10 2.40 -10.96 22.06
C PHE A 10 2.61 -10.24 20.72
N ASN A 11 3.42 -9.17 20.70
CA ASN A 11 3.65 -8.28 19.55
C ASN A 11 2.41 -7.48 19.12
N ASN A 12 1.39 -7.34 19.96
CA ASN A 12 0.34 -6.37 19.70
C ASN A 12 0.92 -4.96 19.86
N LYS A 13 0.45 -4.00 19.06
CA LYS A 13 0.87 -2.59 19.11
C LYS A 13 -0.33 -1.69 19.24
N VAL A 14 -0.25 -0.71 20.12
CA VAL A 14 -1.21 0.39 20.20
C VAL A 14 -0.43 1.69 20.13
N GLY A 15 -0.89 2.62 19.32
CA GLY A 15 -0.17 3.88 19.17
C GLY A 15 -0.92 4.93 18.39
N SER A 16 -0.23 6.05 18.19
CA SER A 16 -0.70 7.12 17.33
C SER A 16 0.46 7.74 16.56
N TYR A 17 0.16 8.27 15.39
CA TYR A 17 1.08 9.15 14.67
C TYR A 17 0.32 10.29 14.00
N GLY A 18 0.97 11.44 13.85
CA GLY A 18 0.33 12.57 13.20
C GLY A 18 1.26 13.71 12.87
N TYR A 19 0.71 14.68 12.16
CA TYR A 19 1.38 15.93 11.84
C TYR A 19 0.40 17.09 11.79
N VAL A 20 0.98 18.28 11.86
CA VAL A 20 0.36 19.55 11.50
C VAL A 20 1.31 20.20 10.50
N ASP A 21 0.79 20.62 9.35
CA ASP A 21 1.59 21.33 8.34
C ASP A 21 1.61 22.86 8.59
N ALA A 22 2.30 23.60 7.72
CA ALA A 22 2.42 25.06 7.85
C ALA A 22 1.09 25.82 7.65
N PHE A 23 0.08 25.18 7.06
CA PHE A 23 -1.25 25.74 6.82
C PHE A 23 -2.26 25.34 7.91
N GLY A 24 -1.83 24.62 8.95
CA GLY A 24 -2.70 24.14 10.02
C GLY A 24 -3.52 22.90 9.64
N VAL A 25 -3.17 22.22 8.54
CA VAL A 25 -3.77 20.95 8.16
C VAL A 25 -3.22 19.86 9.06
N THR A 26 -4.12 19.06 9.62
CA THR A 26 -3.83 18.01 10.59
C THR A 26 -4.27 16.65 10.09
N ARG A 27 -3.45 15.65 10.38
CA ARG A 27 -3.83 14.24 10.31
C ARG A 27 -3.30 13.53 11.54
N LEU A 28 -4.19 12.88 12.27
CA LEU A 28 -3.89 12.01 13.40
C LEU A 28 -4.44 10.62 13.11
N VAL A 29 -3.59 9.62 13.21
CA VAL A 29 -3.99 8.21 13.07
C VAL A 29 -3.74 7.52 14.41
N LYS A 30 -4.82 7.04 15.02
CA LYS A 30 -4.79 6.15 16.19
C LYS A 30 -4.93 4.72 15.69
N TYR A 31 -4.22 3.76 16.25
CA TYR A 31 -4.31 2.39 15.76
C TYR A 31 -4.11 1.34 16.85
N VAL A 32 -4.70 0.17 16.58
CA VAL A 32 -4.40 -1.10 17.23
C VAL A 32 -3.94 -2.06 16.15
N ALA A 33 -2.77 -2.67 16.33
CA ALA A 33 -2.30 -3.78 15.53
C ALA A 33 -2.32 -5.03 16.42
N ASP A 34 -3.12 -6.02 16.04
CA ASP A 34 -3.31 -7.25 16.79
C ASP A 34 -3.37 -8.47 15.85
N ALA A 35 -3.67 -9.64 16.38
CA ALA A 35 -3.77 -10.88 15.63
C ALA A 35 -4.82 -10.86 14.49
N THR A 36 -5.78 -9.92 14.52
CA THR A 36 -6.82 -9.76 13.51
C THR A 36 -6.48 -8.71 12.45
N GLY A 37 -5.36 -7.99 12.60
CA GLY A 37 -4.83 -7.07 11.61
C GLY A 37 -4.51 -5.68 12.16
N PHE A 38 -4.56 -4.68 11.27
CA PHE A 38 -4.31 -3.29 11.60
C PHE A 38 -5.61 -2.50 11.57
N HIS A 39 -5.97 -1.90 12.71
CA HIS A 39 -7.23 -1.20 12.93
C HIS A 39 -6.97 0.30 13.17
N PRO A 40 -6.88 1.13 12.13
CA PRO A 40 -6.67 2.55 12.26
C PRO A 40 -7.98 3.32 12.43
N THR A 41 -7.92 4.43 13.14
CA THR A 41 -8.92 5.50 13.14
C THR A 41 -8.21 6.80 12.78
N VAL A 42 -8.75 7.52 11.79
CA VAL A 42 -8.15 8.74 11.24
C VAL A 42 -8.99 9.94 11.63
N GLU A 43 -8.36 10.95 12.22
CA GLU A 43 -8.94 12.26 12.50
C GLU A 43 -8.19 13.31 11.65
N THR A 44 -8.93 14.11 10.88
CA THR A 44 -8.32 15.06 9.95
C THR A 44 -9.20 16.29 9.67
N ASN A 45 -8.59 17.39 9.25
CA ASN A 45 -9.26 18.56 8.67
C ASN A 45 -8.86 18.79 7.20
N GLU A 46 -8.28 17.79 6.54
CA GLU A 46 -7.74 17.91 5.18
C GLU A 46 -8.84 18.20 4.15
N PRO A 47 -8.70 19.27 3.33
CA PRO A 47 -9.65 19.58 2.27
C PRO A 47 -9.88 18.39 1.33
N GLY A 48 -11.14 18.12 0.99
CA GLY A 48 -11.52 17.00 0.12
C GLY A 48 -11.68 15.64 0.83
N THR A 49 -11.47 15.59 2.15
CA THR A 49 -11.87 14.43 2.97
C THR A 49 -13.29 14.58 3.49
N LYS A 50 -13.91 13.47 3.89
CA LYS A 50 -15.23 13.43 4.53
C LYS A 50 -15.31 12.30 5.55
N THR A 51 -16.22 12.44 6.51
CA THR A 51 -16.49 11.37 7.47
C THR A 51 -17.05 10.14 6.75
N SER A 52 -16.33 9.01 6.87
CA SER A 52 -16.65 7.76 6.17
C SER A 52 -15.86 6.60 6.76
N THR A 53 -16.18 5.36 6.39
CA THR A 53 -15.49 4.14 6.86
C THR A 53 -15.01 3.28 5.68
N PRO A 54 -14.09 3.79 4.83
CA PRO A 54 -13.54 3.00 3.73
C PRO A 54 -12.70 1.84 4.27
N ALA A 55 -12.91 0.63 3.75
CA ALA A 55 -12.09 -0.55 4.06
C ALA A 55 -11.81 -0.73 5.57
N ASP A 56 -12.85 -0.55 6.40
CA ASP A 56 -12.78 -0.66 7.87
C ASP A 56 -11.80 0.29 8.57
N ALA A 57 -11.41 1.39 7.92
CA ALA A 57 -10.66 2.49 8.50
C ALA A 57 -11.58 3.70 8.70
N PRO A 58 -12.12 3.96 9.90
CA PRO A 58 -12.93 5.15 10.14
C PRO A 58 -12.14 6.44 9.92
N PHE A 59 -12.68 7.31 9.08
CA PHE A 59 -12.26 8.69 8.90
C PHE A 59 -13.28 9.61 9.56
N PHE A 60 -12.79 10.47 10.45
CA PHE A 60 -13.52 11.59 11.02
C PHE A 60 -12.92 12.88 10.48
N SER A 61 -13.65 13.54 9.57
CA SER A 61 -13.20 14.77 8.94
C SER A 61 -13.95 15.98 9.46
N THR A 62 -13.21 17.05 9.80
CA THR A 62 -13.74 18.39 10.07
C THR A 62 -13.54 19.34 8.89
N ALA A 63 -13.10 18.83 7.74
CA ALA A 63 -12.90 19.63 6.55
C ALA A 63 -14.20 20.30 6.10
N VAL A 64 -14.10 21.56 5.65
CA VAL A 64 -15.21 22.21 4.95
C VAL A 64 -15.42 21.50 3.63
N GLU A 65 -16.64 20.97 3.47
CA GLU A 65 -17.05 20.27 2.26
C GLU A 65 -17.27 21.29 1.13
N GLY A 66 -16.23 21.50 0.32
CA GLY A 66 -16.31 22.33 -0.89
C GLY A 66 -17.15 21.65 -1.97
N PRO A 67 -17.57 22.36 -3.04
CA PRO A 67 -18.32 21.74 -4.13
C PRO A 67 -17.53 20.59 -4.72
N HIS A 68 -17.98 19.35 -4.49
CA HIS A 68 -17.33 18.18 -5.05
C HIS A 68 -17.51 18.19 -6.56
N PRO A 69 -16.46 17.92 -7.35
CA PRO A 69 -16.67 17.54 -8.73
C PRO A 69 -17.55 16.29 -8.75
N VAL A 70 -18.74 16.41 -9.33
CA VAL A 70 -19.62 15.25 -9.57
C VAL A 70 -18.84 14.30 -10.46
N VAL A 71 -18.48 13.12 -9.95
CA VAL A 71 -17.78 12.12 -10.75
C VAL A 71 -18.72 11.68 -11.88
N VAL A 72 -18.50 12.21 -13.08
CA VAL A 72 -19.07 11.63 -14.30
C VAL A 72 -18.42 10.27 -14.46
N LYS A 73 -19.21 9.20 -14.27
CA LYS A 73 -18.74 7.83 -14.42
C LYS A 73 -18.20 7.66 -15.84
N ALA A 74 -16.87 7.51 -15.95
CA ALA A 74 -16.22 7.24 -17.23
C ALA A 74 -16.75 5.90 -17.78
N ALA A 75 -17.27 5.95 -19.01
CA ALA A 75 -17.64 4.73 -19.74
C ALA A 75 -16.38 3.85 -19.92
N PRO A 76 -16.49 2.51 -19.81
CA PRO A 76 -15.32 1.64 -19.93
C PRO A 76 -14.71 1.76 -21.32
N ALA A 77 -13.43 2.14 -21.39
CA ALA A 77 -12.66 2.06 -22.62
C ALA A 77 -12.38 0.57 -22.93
N ALA A 78 -12.85 0.10 -24.09
CA ALA A 78 -12.56 -1.24 -24.57
C ALA A 78 -11.07 -1.34 -24.94
N VAL A 79 -10.31 -2.15 -24.20
CA VAL A 79 -8.93 -2.49 -24.54
C VAL A 79 -8.94 -3.71 -25.47
N HIS A 80 -8.52 -3.53 -26.72
CA HIS A 80 -8.26 -4.64 -27.64
C HIS A 80 -6.87 -5.22 -27.33
N ALA A 81 -6.84 -6.44 -26.77
CA ALA A 81 -5.59 -7.17 -26.55
C ALA A 81 -5.04 -7.70 -27.89
N VAL A 82 -3.79 -7.38 -28.21
CA VAL A 82 -3.05 -8.01 -29.31
C VAL A 82 -2.30 -9.22 -28.74
N GLN A 83 -2.66 -10.42 -29.19
CA GLN A 83 -2.04 -11.67 -28.74
C GLN A 83 -0.71 -11.88 -29.48
N ALA A 84 0.41 -11.93 -28.76
CA ALA A 84 1.71 -12.28 -29.33
C ALA A 84 1.85 -13.81 -29.47
N ALA A 85 2.20 -14.30 -30.66
CA ALA A 85 2.43 -15.71 -30.92
C ALA A 85 3.79 -16.18 -30.36
N PRO A 86 3.91 -17.38 -29.77
CA PRO A 86 5.18 -17.88 -29.27
C PRO A 86 6.09 -18.37 -30.41
N VAL A 87 7.37 -17.98 -30.35
CA VAL A 87 8.44 -18.50 -31.22
C VAL A 87 9.00 -19.78 -30.59
N ALA A 88 8.99 -20.89 -31.32
CA ALA A 88 9.60 -22.15 -30.87
C ALA A 88 11.12 -22.11 -31.06
N VAL A 89 11.87 -22.37 -29.99
CA VAL A 89 13.33 -22.54 -30.04
C VAL A 89 13.66 -24.03 -30.00
N SER A 90 14.40 -24.51 -31.01
CA SER A 90 14.92 -25.88 -31.07
C SER A 90 16.20 -25.99 -30.23
N ALA A 91 16.24 -26.92 -29.27
CA ALA A 91 17.41 -27.19 -28.45
C ALA A 91 18.37 -28.14 -29.18
N GLY A 92 19.53 -27.63 -29.60
CA GLY A 92 20.66 -28.44 -30.08
C GLY A 92 21.34 -29.19 -28.92
N ARG A 93 21.60 -30.48 -29.11
CA ARG A 93 22.19 -31.41 -28.13
C ARG A 93 23.63 -31.03 -27.76
N ALA A 94 23.91 -30.83 -26.47
CA ALA A 94 25.26 -30.60 -25.96
C ALA A 94 26.06 -31.93 -25.81
N VAL A 95 27.36 -31.88 -26.13
CA VAL A 95 28.33 -32.98 -25.94
C VAL A 95 29.18 -32.64 -24.71
N PRO A 96 29.40 -33.55 -23.74
CA PRO A 96 30.17 -33.23 -22.54
C PRO A 96 31.69 -33.25 -22.82
N ALA A 97 32.39 -32.21 -22.39
CA ALA A 97 33.85 -32.18 -22.33
C ALA A 97 34.33 -32.58 -20.93
N VAL A 98 35.29 -33.51 -20.85
CA VAL A 98 35.95 -33.96 -19.62
C VAL A 98 37.20 -33.11 -19.38
N TYR A 99 37.38 -32.58 -18.16
CA TYR A 99 38.62 -31.93 -17.72
C TYR A 99 39.40 -32.84 -16.76
N PRO A 100 40.74 -32.93 -16.84
CA PRO A 100 41.53 -33.64 -15.85
C PRO A 100 41.72 -32.78 -14.58
N ALA A 101 41.71 -33.43 -13.42
CA ALA A 101 41.93 -32.80 -12.13
C ALA A 101 43.43 -32.56 -11.86
N ALA A 102 43.80 -31.33 -11.52
CA ALA A 102 45.13 -31.00 -11.00
C ALA A 102 45.08 -30.99 -9.46
N ALA A 103 45.99 -31.75 -8.85
CA ALA A 103 46.26 -31.78 -7.42
C ALA A 103 47.07 -30.53 -7.00
N PHE A 104 46.85 -30.08 -5.76
CA PHE A 104 47.63 -29.00 -5.13
C PHE A 104 48.37 -29.54 -3.87
N PRO A 105 49.50 -28.93 -3.49
CA PRO A 105 50.53 -29.52 -2.63
C PRO A 105 50.14 -29.65 -1.15
#